data_AF-X1TDR0-F1
#
_entry.id   AF-X1TDR0-F1
#
_cell.length_a   1.000
_cell.length_b   1.000
_cell.length_c   1.000
_cell.angle_alpha   90.00
_cell.angle_beta   90.00
_cell.angle_gamma   90.00
#
_symmetry.space_group_name_H-M   'P 1'
#
loop_
_entity.id
_entity.type
_entity.pdbx_description
1 polymer ?
#
loop_
_entity_poly.entity_id
_entity_poly.type
_entity_poly.pdbx_seq_one_letter_code
_entity_poly.pdbx_strand_id
1 'polypeptide(L)' 'MQVKKLASFLGIPQQIIDKPPSAGLWQGQTDEGELGLSYEELDRYLVTGEASNELREKIESMIAASNHKRLPPPVANLQA' A
#
# COMPACT_ATOMS: atom_id res chain seq x y z
N MET A 1 3.87 -1.05 9.23
CA MET A 1 4.15 -1.58 10.59
C MET A 1 3.06 -1.30 11.64
N GLN A 2 2.32 -0.18 11.60
CA GLN A 2 1.31 0.13 12.65
C GLN A 2 0.26 -0.98 12.84
N VAL A 3 -0.24 -1.56 11.74
CA VAL A 3 -1.22 -2.66 11.77
C VAL A 3 -0.66 -3.90 12.47
N LYS A 4 0.59 -4.30 12.20
CA LYS A 4 1.22 -5.46 12.86
C LYS A 4 1.39 -5.23 14.38
N LYS A 5 1.73 -4.02 14.80
CA LYS A 5 1.82 -3.65 16.23
C LYS A 5 0.46 -3.77 16.92
N LEU A 6 -0.61 -3.29 16.28
CA LEU A 6 -1.96 -3.41 16.80
C LEU A 6 -2.42 -4.88 16.87
N ALA A 7 -2.12 -5.68 15.83
CA ALA A 7 -2.44 -7.11 15.83
C ALA A 7 -1.76 -7.86 16.98
N SER A 8 -0.49 -7.55 17.26
CA SER A 8 0.23 -8.12 18.40
C SER A 8 -0.41 -7.72 19.74
N PHE A 9 -0.78 -6.45 19.90
CA PHE A 9 -1.48 -5.97 21.08
C PHE A 9 -2.83 -6.68 21.31
N LEU A 10 -3.55 -6.99 20.23
CA LEU A 10 -4.84 -7.70 20.27
C LEU A 10 -4.69 -9.23 20.44
N GLY A 11 -3.47 -9.75 20.55
CA GLY A 11 -3.22 -11.19 20.74
C GLY A 11 -3.51 -12.03 19.49
N ILE A 12 -3.43 -11.45 18.30
CA ILE A 12 -3.55 -12.20 17.04
C ILE A 12 -2.37 -13.19 16.93
N PRO A 13 -2.61 -14.45 16.50
CA PRO A 13 -1.55 -15.44 16.35
C PRO A 13 -0.35 -14.94 15.54
N GLN A 14 0.85 -15.20 16.05
CA GLN A 14 2.10 -14.74 15.44
C GLN A 14 2.26 -15.19 13.98
N GLN A 15 1.79 -16.41 13.67
CA GLN A 15 1.78 -16.95 12.31
C GLN A 15 0.98 -16.09 11.30
N ILE A 16 -0.05 -15.35 11.75
CA ILE A 16 -0.82 -14.44 10.90
C ILE A 16 -0.06 -13.12 10.71
N ILE A 17 0.58 -12.62 11.77
CA ILE A 17 1.32 -11.35 11.76
C ILE A 17 2.58 -11.46 10.89
N ASP A 18 3.28 -12.59 10.96
CA ASP A 18 4.55 -12.84 10.25
C ASP A 18 4.36 -13.31 8.82
N LYS A 19 3.15 -13.79 8.47
CA LYS A 19 2.85 -14.18 7.10
C LYS A 19 3.10 -13.00 6.15
N PRO A 20 3.85 -13.20 5.05
CA PRO A 20 4.00 -12.18 4.02
C PRO A 20 2.63 -11.68 3.53
N PRO A 21 2.40 -10.36 3.48
CA PRO A 21 1.15 -9.80 2.96
C PRO A 21 0.88 -10.27 1.52
N SER A 22 -0.36 -10.63 1.24
CA SER A 22 -0.80 -11.20 -0.02
C SER A 22 -2.31 -11.01 -0.18
N ALA A 23 -2.74 -10.50 -1.34
CA ALA A 23 -4.13 -10.46 -1.78
C ALA A 23 -4.70 -11.85 -2.14
N GLY A 24 -3.84 -12.86 -2.32
CA GLY A 24 -4.24 -14.25 -2.54
C GLY A 24 -4.88 -14.50 -3.92
N LEU A 25 -4.59 -13.65 -4.90
CA LEU A 25 -5.16 -13.75 -6.25
C LEU A 25 -4.57 -14.90 -7.08
N TRP A 26 -3.32 -15.30 -6.81
CA TRP A 26 -2.67 -16.49 -7.36
C TRP A 26 -1.62 -17.06 -6.40
N GLN A 27 -1.15 -18.29 -6.67
CA GLN A 27 -0.14 -18.94 -5.83
C GLN A 27 1.19 -18.19 -5.87
N GLY A 28 1.78 -17.99 -4.69
CA GLY A 28 3.06 -17.29 -4.53
C GLY A 28 3.00 -15.77 -4.66
N GLN A 29 1.81 -15.19 -4.85
CA GLN A 29 1.63 -13.73 -4.88
C GLN A 29 1.98 -13.12 -3.52
N THR A 30 2.80 -12.06 -3.52
CA THR A 30 3.06 -11.22 -2.35
C THR A 30 2.87 -9.77 -2.75
N ASP A 31 2.30 -8.97 -1.85
CA ASP A 31 2.00 -7.58 -2.16
C ASP A 31 3.29 -6.78 -2.37
N GLU A 32 4.33 -7.01 -1.56
CA GLU A 32 5.64 -6.37 -1.73
C GLU A 32 6.33 -6.78 -3.04
N GLY A 33 6.11 -8.01 -3.50
CA GLY A 33 6.61 -8.48 -4.79
C GLY A 33 5.95 -7.75 -5.97
N GLU A 34 4.64 -7.50 -5.89
CA GLU A 34 3.90 -6.76 -6.93
C GLU A 34 4.16 -5.26 -6.89
N LEU A 35 4.18 -4.66 -5.70
CA LEU A 35 4.52 -3.26 -5.50
C LEU A 35 5.99 -3.01 -5.86
N GLY A 36 6.85 -4.02 -5.71
CA GLY A 36 8.29 -3.95 -5.89
C GLY A 36 8.96 -2.98 -4.91
N LEU A 37 8.43 -2.91 -3.68
CA LEU A 37 8.95 -2.13 -2.56
C LEU A 37 8.37 -2.73 -1.27
N SER A 38 9.09 -2.59 -0.16
CA SER A 38 8.63 -3.09 1.15
C SER A 38 7.59 -2.18 1.79
N TYR A 39 6.76 -2.75 2.66
CA TYR A 39 5.84 -1.95 3.46
C TYR A 39 6.57 -1.04 4.44
N GLU A 40 7.76 -1.41 4.90
CA GLU A 40 8.58 -0.55 5.77
C GLU A 40 9.04 0.72 5.05
N GLU A 41 9.47 0.61 3.80
CA GLU A 41 9.83 1.75 2.95
C GLU A 41 8.64 2.65 2.67
N LEU A 42 7.50 2.06 2.31
CA LEU A 42 6.26 2.80 2.05
C LEU A 42 5.77 3.53 3.32
N ASP A 43 5.72 2.84 4.45
CA ASP A 43 5.28 3.43 5.72
C ASP A 43 6.18 4.59 6.14
N ARG A 44 7.51 4.44 5.98
CA ARG A 44 8.45 5.52 6.27
C ARG A 44 8.12 6.74 5.41
N TYR A 45 7.98 6.55 4.10
CA TYR A 45 7.66 7.64 3.19
C TYR A 45 6.34 8.34 3.55
N LEU A 46 5.28 7.57 3.86
CA LEU A 46 3.97 8.13 4.19
C LEU A 46 3.97 8.91 5.52
N VAL A 47 4.83 8.54 6.47
CA VAL A 47 4.91 9.20 7.79
C VAL A 47 5.87 10.40 7.77
N THR A 48 7.03 10.27 7.15
CA THR A 48 8.10 11.28 7.23
C THR A 48 8.29 12.08 5.96
N GLY A 49 7.79 11.60 4.81
CA GLY A 49 8.07 12.15 3.49
C GLY A 49 9.47 11.84 2.96
N GLU A 50 10.26 11.03 3.67
CA GLU A 50 11.64 10.69 3.30
C GLU A 50 11.71 9.35 2.55
N ALA A 51 12.34 9.36 1.39
CA ALA A 51 12.66 8.19 0.57
C ALA A 51 13.82 8.55 -0.38
N SER A 52 14.44 7.54 -1.00
CA SER A 52 15.32 7.79 -2.16
C SER A 52 14.51 8.42 -3.30
N ASN A 53 15.17 9.14 -4.21
CA ASN A 53 14.48 9.78 -5.33
C ASN A 53 13.73 8.75 -6.19
N GLU A 54 14.37 7.62 -6.49
CA GLU A 54 13.77 6.52 -7.26
C GLU A 54 12.50 5.96 -6.59
N LEU A 55 12.56 5.75 -5.27
CA LEU A 55 11.42 5.23 -4.51
C LEU A 55 10.28 6.26 -4.44
N ARG A 56 10.61 7.54 -4.22
CA ARG A 56 9.63 8.63 -4.24
C ARG A 56 8.90 8.68 -5.58
N GLU A 57 9.64 8.72 -6.69
CA GLU A 57 9.07 8.76 -8.05
C GLU A 57 8.15 7.56 -8.31
N LYS A 58 8.58 6.36 -7.87
CA LYS A 58 7.77 5.15 -7.97
C LYS A 58 6.46 5.28 -7.19
N ILE A 59 6.52 5.69 -5.92
CA ILE A 59 5.33 5.85 -5.07
C ILE A 59 4.37 6.91 -5.67
N GLU A 60 4.89 8.06 -6.07
CA GLU A 60 4.08 9.15 -6.63
C GLU A 60 3.43 8.74 -7.96
N SER A 61 4.15 8.02 -8.83
CA SER A 61 3.61 7.46 -10.06
C SER A 61 2.45 6.48 -9.79
N MET A 62 2.60 5.61 -8.79
CA MET A 62 1.54 4.68 -8.39
C MET A 62 0.32 5.40 -7.81
N ILE A 63 0.53 6.47 -7.03
CA ILE A 63 -0.55 7.33 -6.53
C ILE A 63 -1.28 7.97 -7.72
N ALA A 64 -0.57 8.59 -8.66
CA ALA A 64 -1.17 9.23 -9.82
C ALA A 64 -2.00 8.23 -10.66
N ALA A 65 -1.43 7.07 -10.97
CA ALA A 65 -2.09 6.02 -11.76
C ALA A 65 -3.37 5.47 -11.09
N SER A 66 -3.40 5.44 -9.75
CA SER A 66 -4.52 4.91 -8.97
C SER A 66 -5.53 5.95 -8.52
N ASN A 67 -5.42 7.21 -8.96
CA ASN A 67 -6.29 8.30 -8.49
C ASN A 67 -7.78 8.03 -8.74
N HIS A 68 -8.11 7.44 -9.88
CA HIS A 68 -9.49 7.03 -10.22
C HIS A 68 -10.10 6.02 -9.23
N LYS A 69 -9.29 5.27 -8.46
CA LYS A 69 -9.79 4.32 -7.45
C LYS A 69 -10.22 5.02 -6.15
N ARG A 70 -9.85 6.29 -5.96
CA ARG A 70 -10.14 7.09 -4.77
C ARG A 70 -11.18 8.19 -5.01
N LEU A 71 -11.60 8.36 -6.25
CA LEU A 71 -12.64 9.31 -6.65
C LEU A 71 -13.89 8.54 -7.08
N PRO A 72 -15.10 9.12 -6.90
CA PRO A 72 -16.28 8.56 -7.51
C PRO A 72 -16.12 8.54 -9.05
N PRO A 73 -16.86 7.66 -9.75
CA PRO A 73 -16.89 7.67 -11.21
C PRO A 73 -17.18 9.08 -11.75
N PRO A 74 -16.44 9.53 -12.78
CA PRO A 74 -16.65 10.86 -13.33
C PRO A 74 -18.08 10.99 -13.87
N VAL A 75 -18.75 12.07 -13.52
CA VAL A 75 -20.09 12.40 -14.00
C VAL A 75 -20.01 13.54 -15.00
N ALA A 76 -20.84 13.48 -16.04
CA ALA A 76 -20.92 14.57 -17.01
C ALA A 76 -21.45 15.84 -16.33
N ASN A 77 -20.78 16.97 -16.56
CA ASN A 77 -21.28 18.25 -16.10
C ASN A 77 -22.38 18.72 -17.05
N LEU A 78 -23.63 18.72 -16.58
CA LEU A 78 -24.81 19.07 -17.38
C LEU A 78 -25.16 20.56 -17.30
N GLN A 79 -24.33 21.38 -16.66
CA GLN A 79 -24.49 22.84 -16.64
C GLN A 79 -23.60 23.46 -17.73
N ALA A 80 -24.24 23.85 -18.83
CA ALA A 80 -23.73 24.76 -19.85
C ALA A 80 -24.78 25.85 -20.10
#